data_AF-A0A1J3ISQ8-F1
#
_entry.id   AF-A0A1J3ISQ8-F1
#
_cell.length_a   1.000
_cell.length_b   1.000
_cell.length_c   1.000
_cell.angle_alpha   90.00
_cell.angle_beta   90.00
_cell.angle_gamma   90.00
#
_symmetry.space_group_name_H-M   'P 1'
#
loop_
_entity.id
_entity.type
_entity.pdbx_description
1 polymer ?
#
loop_
_entity_poly.entity_id
_entity_poly.type
_entity_poly.pdbx_seq_one_letter_code
_entity_poly.pdbx_strand_id
1 'polypeptide(L)'
;IEVDGKTVITSDHALKLESVPEWIAIVGSGYIGLEFSDVYTALGSEVTFIEALDQLMPGFDPEISKLAQRVLINPRKIDYHTGVFASKITPAKDGRPVMIELIDAKTKEPKDTLEVDAALIATGRAPFTNGLGLENINVATQRGFIPVDERMRVIDGSGKLVPHLYCIGDANGKMMLAHAASAQGISVVEQVTGRDHVLNHLSIPAACFTHPEISMVGLTEP
;
A
#
# COMPACT_ATOMS: atom_id res chain seq x y z
N ILE A 1 8.04 -8.00 11.77
CA ILE A 1 6.71 -7.60 12.28
C ILE A 1 5.92 -8.88 12.45
N GLU A 2 5.50 -9.19 13.67
CA GLU A 2 4.61 -10.33 13.96
C GLU A 2 3.16 -9.84 13.90
N VAL A 3 2.35 -10.40 13.01
CA VAL A 3 0.93 -10.08 12.85
C VAL A 3 0.12 -11.16 13.56
N ASP A 4 -0.60 -10.80 14.61
CA ASP A 4 -1.43 -11.74 15.40
C ASP A 4 -2.92 -11.72 14.98
N GLY A 5 -3.31 -10.77 14.14
CA GLY A 5 -4.68 -10.60 13.67
C GLY A 5 -5.65 -10.07 14.73
N LYS A 6 -5.14 -9.64 15.90
CA LYS A 6 -5.91 -9.12 17.03
C LYS A 6 -5.48 -7.71 17.42
N THR A 7 -4.21 -7.54 17.74
CA THR A 7 -3.63 -6.25 18.17
C THR A 7 -2.62 -5.73 17.17
N VAL A 8 -1.94 -6.60 16.44
CA VAL A 8 -1.14 -6.25 15.26
C VAL A 8 -1.83 -6.84 14.04
N ILE A 9 -2.37 -5.95 13.21
CA ILE A 9 -3.37 -6.28 12.19
C ILE A 9 -2.96 -5.80 10.80
N THR A 10 -3.57 -6.40 9.78
CA THR A 10 -3.51 -5.94 8.38
C THR A 10 -4.88 -5.39 7.99
N SER A 11 -5.01 -4.84 6.77
CA SER A 11 -6.30 -4.35 6.27
C SER A 11 -7.40 -5.42 6.27
N ASP A 12 -7.06 -6.70 6.06
CA ASP A 12 -8.05 -7.80 6.09
C ASP A 12 -8.65 -8.03 7.48
N HIS A 13 -7.84 -7.82 8.52
CA HIS A 13 -8.24 -7.97 9.92
C HIS A 13 -8.95 -6.71 10.43
N ALA A 14 -8.51 -5.52 10.00
CA ALA A 14 -9.08 -4.23 10.40
C ALA A 14 -10.59 -4.14 10.10
N LEU A 15 -11.06 -4.76 9.03
CA LEU A 15 -12.49 -4.83 8.68
C LEU A 15 -13.33 -5.74 9.59
N LYS A 16 -12.70 -6.47 10.51
CA LYS A 16 -13.32 -7.53 11.33
C LYS A 16 -13.05 -7.38 12.82
N LEU A 17 -12.53 -6.22 13.26
CA LEU A 17 -12.29 -5.98 14.67
C LEU A 17 -13.60 -6.00 15.47
N GLU A 18 -13.57 -6.66 16.62
CA GLU A 18 -14.72 -6.77 17.53
C GLU A 18 -14.93 -5.47 18.35
N SER A 19 -13.88 -4.67 18.52
CA SER A 19 -13.88 -3.43 19.27
C SER A 19 -12.98 -2.39 18.62
N VAL A 20 -13.31 -1.11 18.81
CA VAL A 20 -12.50 0.02 18.36
C VAL A 20 -11.35 0.24 19.36
N PRO A 21 -10.07 0.21 18.95
CA PRO A 21 -8.96 0.52 19.84
C PRO A 21 -8.99 1.99 20.26
N GLU A 22 -8.61 2.32 21.50
CA GLU A 22 -8.55 3.72 21.94
C GLU A 22 -7.42 4.45 21.24
N TRP A 23 -6.26 3.80 21.08
CA TRP A 23 -5.11 4.31 20.32
C TRP A 23 -4.57 3.27 19.33
N ILE A 24 -4.54 3.64 18.05
CA ILE A 24 -4.00 2.81 16.97
C ILE A 24 -2.83 3.48 16.25
N ALA A 25 -1.71 2.76 16.15
CA ALA A 25 -0.62 3.14 15.26
C ALA A 25 -0.86 2.59 13.84
N ILE A 26 -0.68 3.41 12.81
CA ILE A 26 -0.78 2.99 11.41
C ILE A 26 0.60 3.10 10.76
N VAL A 27 1.19 1.97 10.37
CA VAL A 27 2.50 1.92 9.72
C VAL A 27 2.31 2.06 8.21
N GLY A 28 2.64 3.23 7.69
CA GLY A 28 2.45 3.64 6.29
C GLY A 28 1.30 4.63 6.11
N SER A 29 1.59 5.75 5.46
CA SER A 29 0.65 6.86 5.22
C SER A 29 0.10 6.94 3.79
N GLY A 30 0.12 5.82 3.06
CA GLY A 30 -0.50 5.70 1.74
C GLY A 30 -2.03 5.57 1.80
N TYR A 31 -2.66 5.31 0.65
CA TYR A 31 -4.12 5.19 0.48
C TYR A 31 -4.82 4.40 1.61
N ILE A 32 -4.36 3.16 1.84
CA ILE A 32 -4.95 2.27 2.86
C ILE A 32 -4.84 2.90 4.26
N GLY A 33 -3.68 3.46 4.59
CA GLY A 33 -3.46 4.06 5.91
C GLY A 33 -4.34 5.28 6.15
N LEU A 34 -4.54 6.12 5.13
CA LEU A 34 -5.41 7.30 5.18
C LEU A 34 -6.88 6.93 5.32
N GLU A 35 -7.37 5.96 4.54
CA GLU A 35 -8.77 5.52 4.63
C GLU A 35 -9.08 4.93 6.01
N PHE A 36 -8.17 4.10 6.54
CA PHE A 36 -8.34 3.58 7.90
C PHE A 36 -8.18 4.65 8.98
N SER A 37 -7.32 5.65 8.82
CA SER A 37 -7.25 6.75 9.80
C SER A 37 -8.54 7.56 9.84
N ASP A 38 -9.20 7.77 8.69
CA ASP A 38 -10.51 8.41 8.61
C ASP A 38 -11.57 7.60 9.37
N VAL A 39 -11.61 6.29 9.14
CA VAL A 39 -12.53 5.38 9.86
C VAL A 39 -12.28 5.39 11.37
N TYR A 40 -11.04 5.16 11.81
CA TYR A 40 -10.74 5.02 13.24
C TYR A 40 -10.91 6.35 14.00
N THR A 41 -10.49 7.47 13.42
CA THR A 41 -10.74 8.77 14.05
C THR A 41 -12.23 9.12 14.12
N ALA A 42 -13.03 8.79 13.10
CA ALA A 42 -14.47 8.96 13.16
C ALA A 42 -15.15 8.08 14.22
N LEU A 43 -14.59 6.90 14.50
CA LEU A 43 -15.03 6.00 15.57
C LEU A 43 -14.48 6.38 16.96
N GLY A 44 -13.62 7.40 17.05
CA GLY A 44 -13.14 7.97 18.31
C GLY A 44 -11.72 7.59 18.71
N SER A 45 -11.02 6.76 17.93
CA SER A 45 -9.62 6.42 18.19
C SER A 45 -8.70 7.61 18.04
N GLU A 46 -7.63 7.62 18.83
CA GLU A 46 -6.42 8.38 18.56
C GLU A 46 -5.57 7.59 17.56
N VAL A 47 -4.99 8.27 16.57
CA VAL A 47 -4.20 7.62 15.51
C VAL A 47 -2.79 8.19 15.48
N THR A 48 -1.79 7.33 15.32
CA THR A 48 -0.41 7.78 15.05
C THR A 48 0.11 7.13 13.78
N PHE A 49 0.46 7.94 12.78
CA PHE A 49 1.14 7.42 11.59
C PHE A 49 2.62 7.18 11.86
N ILE A 50 3.16 6.10 11.31
CA ILE A 50 4.60 5.82 11.27
C ILE A 50 4.98 5.69 9.79
N GLU A 51 5.72 6.67 9.29
CA GLU A 51 6.09 6.79 7.88
C GLU A 51 7.62 6.78 7.74
N ALA A 52 8.10 5.92 6.83
CA ALA A 52 9.53 5.76 6.56
C ALA A 52 10.10 6.94 5.77
N LEU A 53 9.28 7.57 4.94
CA LEU A 53 9.68 8.71 4.13
C LEU A 53 9.58 10.01 4.93
N ASP A 54 10.24 11.06 4.43
CA ASP A 54 10.35 12.35 5.13
C ASP A 54 9.00 13.11 5.21
N GLN A 55 7.98 12.67 4.46
CA GLN A 55 6.66 13.28 4.40
C GLN A 55 5.54 12.22 4.42
N LEU A 56 4.36 12.63 4.90
CA LEU A 56 3.13 11.85 4.77
C LEU A 56 2.65 11.80 3.33
N MET A 57 1.81 10.80 3.04
CA MET A 57 1.15 10.63 1.73
C MET A 57 2.16 10.53 0.58
N PRO A 58 3.22 9.71 0.72
CA PRO A 58 4.19 9.55 -0.33
C PRO A 58 3.53 8.93 -1.57
N GLY A 59 3.60 9.62 -2.70
CA GLY A 59 3.00 9.19 -3.97
C GLY A 59 1.79 10.01 -4.40
N PHE A 60 1.27 10.89 -3.55
CA PHE A 60 0.38 11.97 -3.98
C PHE A 60 1.20 13.17 -4.46
N ASP A 61 0.58 14.00 -5.29
CA ASP A 61 1.14 15.30 -5.66
C ASP A 61 1.43 16.15 -4.39
N PRO A 62 2.56 16.87 -4.30
CA PRO A 62 2.92 17.63 -3.11
C PRO A 62 1.87 18.68 -2.69
N GLU A 63 1.19 19.32 -3.65
CA GLU A 63 0.16 20.32 -3.33
C GLU A 63 -1.08 19.64 -2.73
N ILE A 64 -1.47 18.50 -3.30
CA ILE A 64 -2.56 17.66 -2.78
C ILE A 64 -2.22 17.16 -1.37
N SER A 65 -1.02 16.62 -1.15
CA SER A 65 -0.58 16.15 0.17
C SER A 65 -0.62 17.25 1.22
N LYS A 66 -0.18 18.47 0.87
CA LYS A 66 -0.21 19.62 1.79
C LYS A 66 -1.64 20.02 2.16
N LEU A 67 -2.56 20.03 1.19
CA LEU A 67 -3.96 20.35 1.45
C LEU A 67 -4.63 19.24 2.27
N ALA A 68 -4.42 17.97 1.89
CA ALA A 68 -4.93 16.81 2.60
C ALA A 68 -4.45 16.79 4.05
N GLN A 69 -3.18 17.11 4.33
CA GLN A 69 -2.67 17.19 5.70
C GLN A 69 -3.41 18.25 6.52
N ARG A 70 -3.67 19.43 5.93
CA ARG A 70 -4.40 20.50 6.59
C ARG A 70 -5.85 20.12 6.92
N VAL A 71 -6.50 19.33 6.06
CA VAL A 71 -7.95 19.05 6.16
C VAL A 71 -8.25 17.72 6.85
N LEU A 72 -7.46 16.67 6.60
CA LEU A 72 -7.68 15.32 7.09
C LEU A 72 -6.87 14.99 8.35
N ILE A 73 -5.68 15.59 8.52
CA ILE A 73 -4.76 15.21 9.59
C ILE A 73 -4.84 16.20 10.75
N ASN A 74 -4.45 17.45 10.51
CA ASN A 74 -4.31 18.47 11.56
C ASN A 74 -5.53 18.74 12.46
N PRO A 75 -6.79 18.70 11.96
CA PRO A 75 -7.95 18.99 12.81
C PRO A 75 -8.45 17.76 13.60
N ARG A 76 -7.85 16.59 13.41
CA ARG A 76 -8.28 15.33 14.02
C ARG A 76 -7.25 14.86 15.05
N LYS A 77 -7.60 13.84 15.83
CA LYS A 77 -6.69 13.19 16.79
C LYS A 77 -5.69 12.28 16.06
N ILE A 78 -4.89 12.88 15.17
CA ILE A 78 -3.88 12.19 14.38
C ILE A 78 -2.52 12.85 14.64
N ASP A 79 -1.60 12.06 15.17
CA ASP A 79 -0.18 12.41 15.23
C ASP A 79 0.61 11.58 14.20
N TYR A 80 1.89 11.90 14.00
CA TYR A 80 2.73 11.17 13.07
C TYR A 80 4.23 11.28 13.35
N HIS A 81 4.94 10.20 13.03
CA HIS A 81 6.39 10.17 12.92
C HIS A 81 6.77 9.90 11.47
N THR A 82 7.43 10.86 10.82
CA THR A 82 8.05 10.69 9.50
C THR A 82 9.55 10.44 9.62
N GLY A 83 10.15 9.91 8.54
CA GLY A 83 11.57 9.58 8.50
C GLY A 83 11.95 8.47 9.49
N VAL A 84 11.03 7.54 9.80
CA VAL A 84 11.25 6.47 10.78
C VAL A 84 10.76 5.11 10.29
N PHE A 85 11.47 4.04 10.66
CA PHE A 85 10.95 2.68 10.50
C PHE A 85 10.43 2.16 11.84
N ALA A 86 9.28 1.47 11.80
CA ALA A 86 8.93 0.50 12.83
C ALA A 86 9.82 -0.74 12.68
N SER A 87 10.98 -0.75 13.35
CA SER A 87 11.99 -1.82 13.24
C SER A 87 11.49 -3.13 13.82
N LYS A 88 10.70 -3.04 14.90
CA LYS A 88 10.09 -4.18 15.56
C LYS A 88 8.74 -3.77 16.14
N ILE A 89 7.78 -4.67 15.98
CA ILE A 89 6.43 -4.54 16.52
C ILE A 89 6.15 -5.83 17.28
N THR A 90 5.87 -5.69 18.57
CA THR A 90 5.56 -6.80 19.47
C THR A 90 4.07 -6.73 19.81
N PRO A 91 3.28 -7.76 19.48
CA PRO A 91 1.85 -7.77 19.82
C PRO A 91 1.58 -7.67 21.32
N ALA A 92 0.38 -7.20 21.65
CA ALA A 92 -0.05 -7.10 23.04
C ALA A 92 -0.10 -8.49 23.67
N LYS A 93 0.48 -8.64 24.86
CA LYS A 93 0.56 -9.93 25.54
C LYS A 93 0.66 -9.79 27.05
N ASP A 94 -0.12 -10.62 27.76
CA ASP A 94 -0.13 -10.69 29.22
C ASP A 94 -0.44 -9.33 29.89
N GLY A 95 -1.38 -8.57 29.31
CA GLY A 95 -1.78 -7.24 29.80
C GLY A 95 -0.85 -6.09 29.40
N ARG A 96 0.21 -6.35 28.63
CA ARG A 96 1.07 -5.31 28.05
C ARG A 96 0.52 -4.81 26.71
N PRO A 97 0.68 -3.51 26.40
CA PRO A 97 0.24 -2.93 25.12
C PRO A 97 1.09 -3.44 23.95
N VAL A 98 0.69 -3.09 22.73
CA VAL A 98 1.52 -3.27 21.53
C VAL A 98 2.73 -2.35 21.64
N MET A 99 3.92 -2.91 21.49
CA MET A 99 5.18 -2.17 21.56
C MET A 99 5.76 -1.98 20.16
N ILE A 100 6.05 -0.74 19.77
CA ILE A 100 6.62 -0.40 18.47
C ILE A 100 7.96 0.31 18.66
N GLU A 101 9.04 -0.36 18.30
CA GLU A 101 10.39 0.21 18.31
C GLU A 101 10.60 1.02 17.02
N LEU A 102 10.89 2.32 17.18
CA LEU A 102 11.13 3.25 16.08
C LEU A 102 12.63 3.51 15.91
N ILE A 103 13.11 3.40 14.67
CA ILE A 103 14.48 3.78 14.30
C ILE A 103 14.47 4.86 13.23
N ASP A 104 15.50 5.70 13.20
CA ASP A 104 15.68 6.68 12.13
C ASP A 104 15.82 5.98 10.76
N ALA A 105 15.13 6.51 9.74
CA ALA A 105 15.12 5.89 8.43
C ALA A 105 16.48 5.90 7.72
N LYS A 106 17.29 6.92 8.00
CA LYS A 106 18.60 7.17 7.36
C LYS A 106 19.73 6.55 8.18
N THR A 107 19.80 6.83 9.49
CA THR A 107 20.92 6.37 10.34
C THR A 107 20.71 4.97 10.92
N LYS A 108 19.46 4.47 10.93
CA LYS A 108 19.05 3.22 11.60
C LYS A 108 19.24 3.23 13.12
N GLU A 109 19.50 4.39 13.71
CA GLU A 109 19.65 4.51 15.16
C GLU A 109 18.28 4.48 15.86
N PRO A 110 18.19 3.89 17.07
CA PRO A 110 16.97 3.94 17.88
C PRO A 110 16.54 5.39 18.12
N LYS A 111 15.25 5.67 17.89
CA LYS A 111 14.68 7.01 18.05
C LYS A 111 13.67 7.06 19.18
N ASP A 112 12.74 6.11 19.21
CA ASP A 112 11.66 6.10 20.19
C ASP A 112 11.03 4.71 20.34
N THR A 113 10.12 4.55 21.29
CA THR A 113 9.26 3.38 21.42
C THR A 113 7.83 3.81 21.75
N LEU A 114 6.87 3.37 20.93
CA LEU A 114 5.45 3.64 21.16
C LEU A 114 4.76 2.45 21.83
N GLU A 115 3.87 2.75 22.77
CA GLU A 115 2.98 1.81 23.41
C GLU A 115 1.54 2.15 23.02
N VAL A 116 0.88 1.28 22.27
CA VAL A 116 -0.47 1.51 21.72
C VAL A 116 -1.37 0.29 21.91
N ASP A 117 -2.68 0.45 21.75
CA ASP A 117 -3.62 -0.68 21.87
C ASP A 117 -3.59 -1.60 20.64
N ALA A 118 -3.39 -1.00 19.47
CA ALA A 118 -3.32 -1.74 18.21
C ALA A 118 -2.34 -1.10 17.20
N ALA A 119 -1.83 -1.92 16.27
CA ALA A 119 -1.02 -1.49 15.15
C ALA A 119 -1.57 -2.04 13.83
N LEU A 120 -1.92 -1.16 12.88
CA LEU A 120 -2.27 -1.51 11.51
C LEU A 120 -1.05 -1.43 10.61
N ILE A 121 -0.72 -2.54 9.94
CA ILE A 121 0.37 -2.61 8.97
C ILE A 121 -0.17 -2.29 7.57
N ALA A 122 0.14 -1.09 7.08
CA ALA A 122 -0.32 -0.53 5.81
C ALA A 122 0.84 -0.11 4.89
N THR A 123 1.94 -0.87 4.89
CA THR A 123 3.20 -0.56 4.17
C THR A 123 3.18 -0.89 2.66
N GLY A 124 2.00 -1.13 2.08
CA GLY A 124 1.81 -1.51 0.68
C GLY A 124 1.37 -2.96 0.48
N ARG A 125 1.30 -3.37 -0.80
CA ARG A 125 0.87 -4.71 -1.22
C ARG A 125 2.01 -5.44 -1.92
N ALA A 126 2.04 -6.75 -1.76
CA ALA A 126 2.95 -7.64 -2.47
C ALA A 126 2.14 -8.55 -3.41
N PRO A 127 2.71 -8.93 -4.57
CA PRO A 127 2.05 -9.82 -5.50
C PRO A 127 2.01 -11.26 -4.96
N PHE A 128 0.95 -11.99 -5.27
CA PHE A 128 0.84 -13.41 -4.95
C PHE A 128 1.17 -14.26 -6.17
N THR A 129 2.46 -14.52 -6.38
CA THR A 129 3.00 -15.20 -7.58
C THR A 129 3.74 -16.49 -7.27
N ASN A 130 3.93 -16.81 -5.98
CA ASN A 130 4.52 -18.07 -5.54
C ASN A 130 3.61 -19.25 -5.88
N GLY A 131 4.20 -20.35 -6.35
CA GLY A 131 3.46 -21.56 -6.69
C GLY A 131 2.80 -21.54 -8.07
N LEU A 132 3.02 -20.51 -8.89
CA LEU A 132 2.52 -20.44 -10.27
C LEU A 132 3.34 -21.27 -11.27
N GLY A 133 4.48 -21.84 -10.87
CA GLY A 133 5.34 -22.63 -11.75
C GLY A 133 6.11 -21.81 -12.79
N LEU A 134 6.37 -20.52 -12.49
CA LEU A 134 7.05 -19.58 -13.39
C LEU A 134 8.47 -20.04 -13.78
N GLU A 135 9.13 -20.78 -12.88
CA GLU A 135 10.42 -21.40 -13.10
C GLU A 135 10.42 -22.39 -14.27
N ASN A 136 9.29 -23.08 -14.51
CA ASN A 136 9.17 -24.07 -15.59
C ASN A 136 9.14 -23.44 -16.99
N ILE A 137 8.88 -22.13 -17.05
CA ILE A 137 8.82 -21.35 -18.29
C ILE A 137 9.87 -20.22 -18.32
N ASN A 138 10.92 -20.36 -17.50
CA ASN A 138 12.03 -19.41 -17.42
C ASN A 138 11.59 -17.99 -17.02
N VAL A 139 10.49 -17.79 -16.30
CA VAL A 139 10.03 -16.45 -15.88
C VAL A 139 10.59 -16.14 -14.49
N ALA A 140 11.47 -15.15 -14.40
CA ALA A 140 12.02 -14.65 -13.15
C ALA A 140 11.25 -13.43 -12.66
N THR A 141 10.73 -13.46 -11.44
CA THR A 141 10.03 -12.31 -10.85
C THR A 141 10.99 -11.20 -10.42
N GLN A 142 10.55 -9.94 -10.48
CA GLN A 142 11.26 -8.78 -9.93
C GLN A 142 10.56 -8.31 -8.67
N ARG A 143 11.17 -8.49 -7.50
CA ARG A 143 10.53 -8.22 -6.19
C ARG A 143 9.17 -8.95 -6.03
N GLY A 144 9.04 -10.14 -6.62
CA GLY A 144 7.81 -10.94 -6.66
C GLY A 144 6.87 -10.61 -7.84
N PHE A 145 7.04 -9.49 -8.53
CA PHE A 145 6.18 -9.12 -9.66
C PHE A 145 6.61 -9.84 -10.95
N ILE A 146 5.64 -10.22 -11.78
CA ILE A 146 5.89 -10.86 -13.08
C ILE A 146 6.23 -9.77 -14.11
N PRO A 147 7.42 -9.80 -14.74
CA PRO A 147 7.79 -8.82 -15.75
C PRO A 147 6.89 -8.89 -16.97
N VAL A 148 6.41 -7.73 -17.44
CA VAL A 148 5.60 -7.60 -18.64
C VAL A 148 6.03 -6.41 -19.48
N ASP A 149 5.75 -6.46 -20.77
CA ASP A 149 5.84 -5.28 -21.64
C ASP A 149 4.59 -4.38 -21.55
N GLU A 150 4.52 -3.30 -22.35
CA GLU A 150 3.35 -2.40 -22.37
C GLU A 150 2.04 -3.07 -22.82
N ARG A 151 2.12 -4.23 -23.46
CA ARG A 151 0.99 -5.03 -23.91
C ARG A 151 0.59 -6.11 -22.90
N MET A 152 1.14 -6.06 -21.70
CA MET A 152 0.94 -7.03 -20.61
C MET A 152 1.44 -8.45 -20.95
N ARG A 153 2.28 -8.61 -21.99
CA ARG A 153 2.86 -9.91 -22.37
C ARG A 153 4.01 -10.24 -21.43
N VAL A 154 4.07 -11.47 -20.94
CA VAL A 154 5.10 -11.90 -19.98
C VAL A 154 6.47 -11.96 -20.63
N ILE A 155 7.48 -11.43 -19.94
CA ILE A 155 8.88 -11.45 -20.32
C ILE A 155 9.61 -12.48 -19.46
N ASP A 156 10.34 -13.40 -20.11
CA ASP A 156 11.15 -14.41 -19.44
C ASP A 156 12.51 -13.85 -18.96
N GLY A 157 13.28 -14.68 -18.25
CA GLY A 157 14.59 -14.34 -17.71
C GLY A 157 15.66 -14.08 -18.77
N SER A 158 15.39 -14.37 -20.04
CA SER A 158 16.26 -14.03 -21.18
C SER A 158 15.86 -12.71 -21.87
N GLY A 159 14.81 -12.05 -21.40
CA GLY A 159 14.27 -10.84 -22.01
C GLY A 159 13.36 -11.09 -23.22
N LYS A 160 12.90 -12.33 -23.43
CA LYS A 160 12.01 -12.70 -24.53
C LYS A 160 10.57 -12.81 -24.07
N LEU A 161 9.64 -12.55 -24.99
CA LEU A 161 8.22 -12.72 -24.74
C LEU A 161 7.88 -14.22 -24.67
N VAL A 162 7.14 -14.61 -23.63
CA VAL A 162 6.58 -15.95 -23.52
C VAL A 162 5.33 -16.03 -24.42
N PRO A 163 5.28 -16.94 -25.41
CA PRO A 163 4.13 -17.03 -26.31
C PRO A 163 2.82 -17.28 -25.57
N HIS A 164 1.78 -16.54 -25.95
CA HIS A 164 0.42 -16.68 -25.42
C HIS A 164 0.26 -16.48 -23.91
N LEU A 165 1.26 -15.91 -23.23
CA LEU A 165 1.21 -15.64 -21.79
C LEU A 165 1.17 -14.15 -21.49
N TYR A 166 0.19 -13.76 -20.68
CA TYR A 166 -0.06 -12.39 -20.26
C TYR A 166 -0.19 -12.31 -18.74
N CYS A 167 0.13 -11.16 -18.16
CA CYS A 167 -0.05 -10.92 -16.72
C CYS A 167 -0.65 -9.52 -16.49
N ILE A 168 -1.79 -9.49 -15.78
CA ILE A 168 -2.54 -8.27 -15.48
C ILE A 168 -2.65 -8.05 -13.97
N GLY A 169 -3.05 -6.84 -13.58
CA GLY A 169 -3.33 -6.44 -12.21
C GLY A 169 -2.10 -6.46 -11.32
N ASP A 170 -2.33 -6.59 -10.01
CA ASP A 170 -1.31 -6.46 -8.97
C ASP A 170 -0.11 -7.40 -9.17
N ALA A 171 -0.29 -8.52 -9.86
CA ALA A 171 0.78 -9.50 -10.12
C ALA A 171 1.92 -8.94 -10.99
N ASN A 172 1.66 -7.96 -11.87
CA ASN A 172 2.70 -7.31 -12.68
C ASN A 172 3.29 -6.05 -12.04
N GLY A 173 2.63 -5.50 -11.01
CA GLY A 173 3.11 -4.34 -10.25
C GLY A 173 3.10 -3.01 -11.01
N LYS A 174 2.58 -2.93 -12.24
CA LYS A 174 2.52 -1.66 -12.99
C LYS A 174 1.61 -0.63 -12.32
N MET A 175 0.45 -1.06 -11.84
CA MET A 175 -0.49 -0.21 -11.09
C MET A 175 -1.45 -1.10 -10.29
N MET A 176 -1.34 -1.05 -8.95
CA MET A 176 -2.10 -1.91 -8.03
C MET A 176 -3.46 -1.28 -7.68
N LEU A 177 -4.30 -1.09 -8.70
CA LEU A 177 -5.66 -0.54 -8.57
C LEU A 177 -6.66 -1.47 -9.28
N ALA A 178 -7.84 -1.66 -8.69
CA ALA A 178 -8.83 -2.62 -9.20
C ALA A 178 -9.29 -2.29 -10.64
N HIS A 179 -9.56 -1.02 -10.94
CA HIS A 179 -9.94 -0.57 -12.28
C HIS A 179 -8.76 -0.58 -13.25
N ALA A 180 -7.51 -0.43 -12.79
CA ALA A 180 -6.33 -0.65 -13.62
C ALA A 180 -6.22 -2.11 -14.04
N ALA A 181 -6.40 -3.05 -13.11
CA ALA A 181 -6.42 -4.49 -13.40
C ALA A 181 -7.52 -4.85 -14.41
N SER A 182 -8.71 -4.29 -14.23
CA SER A 182 -9.84 -4.47 -15.15
C SER A 182 -9.53 -3.94 -16.55
N ALA A 183 -8.98 -2.73 -16.65
CA ALA A 183 -8.60 -2.11 -17.92
C ALA A 183 -7.47 -2.89 -18.63
N GLN A 184 -6.48 -3.40 -17.87
CA GLN A 184 -5.43 -4.28 -18.40
C GLN A 184 -6.02 -5.57 -18.96
N GLY A 185 -7.00 -6.19 -18.26
CA GLY A 185 -7.71 -7.37 -18.75
C GLY A 185 -8.45 -7.12 -20.07
N ILE A 186 -9.17 -6.01 -20.17
CA ILE A 186 -9.85 -5.60 -21.41
C ILE A 186 -8.83 -5.42 -22.55
N SER A 187 -7.74 -4.69 -22.31
CA SER A 187 -6.68 -4.49 -23.29
C SER A 187 -6.07 -5.81 -23.75
N VAL A 188 -5.82 -6.77 -22.85
CA VAL A 188 -5.29 -8.09 -23.23
C VAL A 188 -6.28 -8.88 -24.10
N VAL A 189 -7.55 -8.93 -23.71
CA VAL A 189 -8.58 -9.66 -24.47
C VAL A 189 -8.74 -9.08 -25.87
N GLU A 190 -8.78 -7.75 -26.00
CA GLU A 190 -8.89 -7.09 -27.29
C GLU A 190 -7.69 -7.41 -28.20
N GLN A 191 -6.47 -7.37 -27.65
CA GLN A 191 -5.25 -7.77 -28.38
C GLN A 191 -5.28 -9.23 -28.84
N VAL A 192 -5.71 -10.15 -27.97
CA VAL A 192 -5.83 -11.58 -28.32
C VAL A 192 -6.86 -11.80 -29.42
N THR A 193 -7.91 -10.97 -29.49
CA THR A 193 -8.93 -11.02 -30.56
C THR A 193 -8.57 -10.23 -31.82
N GLY A 194 -7.34 -9.72 -31.92
CA GLY A 194 -6.83 -9.02 -33.11
C GLY A 194 -7.16 -7.53 -33.16
N ARG A 195 -7.64 -6.93 -32.07
CA ARG A 195 -7.83 -5.48 -31.95
C ARG A 195 -6.61 -4.85 -31.30
N ASP A 196 -6.05 -3.83 -31.95
CA ASP A 196 -4.90 -3.14 -31.38
C ASP A 196 -5.34 -2.18 -30.26
N HIS A 197 -5.13 -2.59 -29.00
CA HIS A 197 -5.40 -1.77 -27.82
C HIS A 197 -4.29 -1.92 -26.79
N VAL A 198 -3.56 -0.84 -26.55
CA VAL A 198 -2.59 -0.69 -25.46
C VAL A 198 -3.19 0.25 -24.42
N LEU A 199 -3.29 -0.19 -23.17
CA LEU A 199 -3.79 0.64 -22.09
C LEU A 199 -2.87 1.86 -21.87
N ASN A 200 -3.45 3.05 -21.80
CA ASN A 200 -2.73 4.23 -21.33
C ASN A 200 -2.82 4.32 -19.79
N HIS A 201 -1.78 3.85 -19.09
CA HIS A 201 -1.74 3.90 -17.62
C HIS A 201 -1.74 5.34 -17.07
N LEU A 202 -1.34 6.36 -17.85
CA LEU A 202 -1.42 7.76 -17.41
C LEU A 202 -2.86 8.28 -17.30
N SER A 203 -3.81 7.62 -17.98
CA SER A 203 -5.23 7.96 -17.91
C SER A 203 -5.98 7.18 -16.83
N ILE A 204 -5.28 6.39 -16.01
CA ILE A 204 -5.90 5.69 -14.87
C ILE A 204 -5.93 6.63 -13.66
N PRO A 205 -7.11 6.98 -13.14
CA PRO A 205 -7.20 7.80 -11.93
C PRO A 205 -6.79 6.99 -10.70
N ALA A 206 -6.29 7.66 -9.68
CA ALA A 206 -6.18 7.13 -8.32
C ALA A 206 -7.12 7.91 -7.40
N ALA A 207 -7.73 7.22 -6.44
CA ALA A 207 -8.65 7.81 -5.49
C ALA A 207 -8.33 7.30 -4.08
N CYS A 208 -8.52 8.17 -3.09
CA CYS A 208 -8.46 7.87 -1.67
C CYS A 208 -9.80 8.27 -1.06
N PHE A 209 -10.55 7.29 -0.55
CA PHE A 209 -11.93 7.45 -0.10
C PHE A 209 -12.03 7.95 1.34
N THR A 210 -11.28 9.02 1.63
CA THR A 210 -11.38 9.78 2.89
C THR A 210 -12.47 10.86 2.80
N HIS A 211 -12.76 11.57 3.89
CA HIS A 211 -13.69 12.70 3.90
C HIS A 211 -13.03 14.04 4.26
N PRO A 212 -12.79 14.96 3.30
CA PRO A 212 -13.16 14.88 1.87
C PRO A 212 -12.31 13.88 1.07
N GLU A 213 -12.87 13.41 -0.04
CA GLU A 213 -12.19 12.49 -0.96
C GLU A 213 -11.01 13.16 -1.67
N ILE A 214 -10.01 12.36 -2.01
CA ILE A 214 -8.86 12.79 -2.82
C ILE A 214 -8.86 11.99 -4.11
N SER A 215 -8.67 12.65 -5.26
CA SER A 215 -8.49 11.99 -6.54
C SER A 215 -7.43 12.69 -7.39
N MET A 216 -6.68 11.93 -8.18
CA MET A 216 -5.71 12.46 -9.13
C MET A 216 -5.60 11.56 -10.36
N VAL A 217 -5.15 12.12 -11.49
CA VAL A 217 -4.89 11.40 -12.74
C VAL A 217 -3.79 12.11 -13.51
N GLY A 218 -2.97 11.36 -14.24
CA GLY A 218 -1.87 11.91 -15.01
C GLY A 218 -0.60 12.10 -14.20
N LEU A 219 0.21 13.08 -14.61
CA LEU A 219 1.50 13.39 -14.00
C LEU A 219 1.32 14.30 -12.78
N THR A 220 2.20 14.13 -11.80
CA THR A 220 2.38 15.07 -10.68
C THR A 220 3.25 16.27 -11.12
N GLU A 221 3.30 17.33 -10.31
CA GLU A 221 4.18 18.49 -10.57
C GLU A 221 5.68 18.14 -10.57
N PRO A 222 6.23 17.33 -9.63
CA PRO A 222 7.60 16.84 -9.69
C PRO A 222 7.82 15.82 -10.83
#